data_AF-A0A699T674-F1
#
_entry.id   AF-A0A699T674-F1
#
_cell.length_a   1.000
_cell.length_b   1.000
_cell.length_c   1.000
_cell.angle_alpha   90.00
_cell.angle_beta   90.00
_cell.angle_gamma   90.00
#
_symmetry.space_group_name_H-M   'P 1'
#
loop_
_entity.id
_entity.type
_entity.pdbx_description
1 polymer ?
#
loop_
_entity_poly.entity_id
_entity_poly.type
_entity_poly.pdbx_seq_one_letter_code
_entity_poly.pdbx_strand_id
1 'polypeptide(L)'
;IIDTRASACCINKKVVPKEALEPLTDDVFFNGLNSRQQATHKIKQGNFLIEGNKFRIPLIYAFDMNDSNGIKMLIGANFLRSMKGGIRIEGDEITIYKKVTKIKTSNQTEIAEIAKLEVNE
;
A
#
# COMPACT_ATOMS: atom_id res chain seq x y z
N ILE A 1 -0.49 -3.68 -2.97
CA ILE A 1 -0.57 -5.05 -2.39
C ILE A 1 -1.13 -4.95 -0.97
N ILE A 2 -2.00 -5.89 -0.55
CA ILE A 2 -2.35 -6.05 0.87
C ILE A 2 -1.32 -6.98 1.49
N ASP A 3 -0.58 -6.48 2.49
CA ASP A 3 0.52 -7.19 3.12
C ASP A 3 0.29 -7.27 4.63
N THR A 4 -0.14 -8.44 5.09
CA THR A 4 -0.42 -8.67 6.52
C THR A 4 0.84 -8.79 7.36
N ARG A 5 2.03 -8.96 6.75
CA ARG A 5 3.33 -8.98 7.45
C ARG A 5 3.95 -7.58 7.55
N ALA A 6 3.51 -6.63 6.73
CA ALA A 6 3.87 -5.23 6.89
C ALA A 6 3.19 -4.63 8.14
N SER A 7 3.98 -4.16 9.10
CA SER A 7 3.48 -3.59 10.35
C SER A 7 2.68 -2.28 10.16
N ALA A 8 3.05 -1.52 9.12
CA ALA A 8 2.44 -0.26 8.73
C ALA A 8 2.27 -0.17 7.21
N CYS A 9 1.34 0.69 6.76
CA CYS A 9 1.19 1.04 5.35
C CYS A 9 2.38 1.86 4.87
N CYS A 10 2.84 1.55 3.66
CA CYS A 10 3.96 2.21 3.00
C CYS A 10 3.58 2.55 1.56
N ILE A 11 4.06 3.67 1.05
CA ILE A 11 3.85 4.09 -0.34
C ILE A 11 5.14 4.65 -0.93
N ASN A 12 5.37 4.35 -2.21
CA ASN A 12 6.51 4.90 -2.92
C ASN A 12 6.32 6.41 -3.07
N LYS A 13 7.21 7.19 -2.47
CA LYS A 13 7.13 8.65 -2.46
C LYS A 13 7.05 9.24 -3.88
N LYS A 14 7.66 8.59 -4.86
CA LYS A 14 7.71 9.06 -6.27
C LYS A 14 6.35 9.12 -6.94
N VAL A 15 5.36 8.34 -6.48
CA VAL A 15 4.01 8.32 -7.07
C VAL A 15 3.03 9.25 -6.34
N VAL A 16 3.49 9.98 -5.34
CA VAL A 16 2.65 10.83 -4.48
C VAL A 16 2.88 12.30 -4.79
N PRO A 17 1.81 13.10 -5.00
CA PRO A 17 1.93 14.55 -5.15
C PRO A 17 2.58 15.20 -3.92
N LYS A 18 3.45 16.20 -4.14
CA LYS A 18 4.23 16.83 -3.05
C LYS A 18 3.33 17.48 -2.00
N GLU A 19 2.22 18.04 -2.42
CA GLU A 19 1.20 18.67 -1.57
C GLU A 19 0.48 17.67 -0.65
N ALA A 20 0.48 16.39 -0.97
CA ALA A 20 -0.10 15.32 -0.16
C ALA A 20 0.91 14.72 0.84
N LEU A 21 2.18 15.12 0.75
CA LEU A 21 3.25 14.68 1.65
C LEU A 21 3.45 15.68 2.78
N GLU A 22 3.81 15.16 3.95
CA GLU A 22 4.33 15.93 5.07
C GLU A 22 5.61 15.25 5.60
N PRO A 23 6.65 16.00 5.99
CA PRO A 23 7.87 15.41 6.53
C PRO A 23 7.59 14.73 7.87
N LEU A 24 8.35 13.68 8.17
CA LEU A 24 8.36 13.09 9.51
C LEU A 24 9.17 13.97 10.46
N THR A 25 8.73 14.02 11.72
CA THR A 25 9.43 14.69 12.81
C THR A 25 10.44 13.79 13.52
N ASP A 26 10.26 12.48 13.38
CA ASP A 26 11.02 11.45 14.08
C ASP A 26 11.68 10.50 13.08
N ASP A 27 12.81 9.93 13.49
CA ASP A 27 13.51 8.92 12.70
C ASP A 27 12.76 7.59 12.73
N VAL A 28 12.22 7.20 11.57
CA VAL A 28 11.51 5.94 11.40
C VAL A 28 12.23 5.08 10.38
N PHE A 29 12.52 3.83 10.77
CA PHE A 29 13.18 2.85 9.91
C PHE A 29 12.27 1.66 9.63
N PHE A 30 12.29 1.22 8.38
CA PHE A 30 11.66 -0.01 7.91
C PHE A 30 12.73 -1.08 7.70
N ASN A 31 12.58 -2.20 8.41
CA ASN A 31 13.44 -3.36 8.27
C ASN A 31 12.70 -4.42 7.45
N GLY A 32 13.15 -4.63 6.21
CA GLY A 32 12.79 -5.79 5.41
C GLY A 32 13.69 -6.98 5.75
N LEU A 33 13.47 -8.12 5.11
CA LEU A 33 14.25 -9.34 5.34
C LEU A 33 15.76 -9.12 5.13
N ASN A 34 16.13 -8.36 4.10
CA ASN A 34 17.52 -8.15 3.68
C ASN A 34 17.90 -6.67 3.56
N SER A 35 17.11 -5.75 4.13
CA SER A 35 17.32 -4.31 3.89
C SER A 35 16.78 -3.46 5.03
N ARG A 36 17.38 -2.29 5.23
CA ARG A 36 16.86 -1.23 6.10
C ARG A 36 16.72 0.06 5.32
N GLN A 37 15.57 0.72 5.44
CA GLN A 37 15.27 1.98 4.74
C GLN A 37 14.71 2.98 5.74
N GLN A 38 15.07 4.26 5.60
CA GLN A 38 14.51 5.33 6.43
C GLN A 38 13.27 5.91 5.74
N ALA A 39 12.18 6.03 6.50
CA ALA A 39 11.05 6.83 6.05
C ALA A 39 11.35 8.30 6.30
N THR A 40 11.10 9.14 5.29
CA THR A 40 11.35 10.59 5.39
C THR A 40 10.07 11.40 5.45
N HIS A 41 8.97 10.84 4.92
CA HIS A 41 7.68 11.52 4.80
C HIS A 41 6.55 10.59 5.24
N LYS A 42 5.38 11.17 5.43
CA LYS A 42 4.10 10.48 5.55
C LYS A 42 3.06 11.17 4.67
N ILE A 43 1.98 10.45 4.40
CA ILE A 43 0.81 11.01 3.71
C ILE A 43 0.00 11.82 4.72
N LYS A 44 -0.40 13.03 4.33
CA LYS A 44 -1.35 13.86 5.09
C LYS A 44 -2.65 13.11 5.31
N GLN A 45 -3.39 13.45 6.37
CA GLN A 45 -4.66 12.79 6.68
C GLN A 45 -5.63 12.79 5.49
N GLY A 46 -6.36 11.69 5.33
CA GLY A 46 -7.27 11.50 4.19
C GLY A 46 -8.08 10.22 4.27
N ASN A 47 -8.61 9.79 3.13
CA ASN A 47 -9.39 8.56 3.02
C ASN A 47 -8.97 7.77 1.78
N PHE A 48 -8.93 6.44 1.89
CA PHE A 48 -9.03 5.58 0.72
C PHE A 48 -10.47 5.60 0.23
N LEU A 49 -10.64 5.67 -1.09
CA LEU A 49 -11.90 5.44 -1.76
C LEU A 49 -11.83 4.06 -2.40
N ILE A 50 -12.67 3.13 -1.95
CA ILE A 50 -12.66 1.73 -2.39
C ILE A 50 -14.11 1.36 -2.68
N GLU A 51 -14.45 1.03 -3.94
CA GLU A 51 -15.82 0.74 -4.39
C GLU A 51 -16.84 1.76 -3.85
N GLY A 52 -16.55 3.06 -4.02
CA GLY A 52 -17.40 4.16 -3.54
C GLY A 52 -17.40 4.38 -2.02
N ASN A 53 -16.76 3.52 -1.24
CA ASN A 53 -16.71 3.63 0.22
C ASN A 53 -15.45 4.37 0.67
N LYS A 54 -15.63 5.30 1.62
CA LYS A 54 -14.53 6.03 2.25
C LYS A 54 -14.02 5.29 3.48
N PHE A 55 -12.72 5.02 3.50
CA PHE A 55 -12.01 4.46 4.65
C PHE A 55 -10.94 5.44 5.10
N ARG A 56 -11.00 5.89 6.36
CA ARG A 56 -9.96 6.75 6.92
C ARG A 56 -8.60 6.05 6.79
N ILE A 57 -7.62 6.72 6.20
CA ILE A 57 -6.28 6.17 6.12
C ILE A 57 -5.64 6.12 7.51
N PRO A 58 -4.86 5.07 7.84
CA PRO A 58 -3.96 5.10 8.98
C PRO A 58 -2.78 6.02 8.66
N LEU A 59 -1.78 6.04 9.55
CA LEU A 59 -0.47 6.56 9.19
C LEU A 59 0.10 5.75 8.00
N ILE A 60 0.40 6.43 6.90
CA ILE A 60 1.06 5.86 5.72
C ILE A 60 2.42 6.51 5.60
N TYR A 61 3.47 5.72 5.68
CA TYR A 61 4.83 6.20 5.50
C TYR A 61 5.18 6.27 4.02
N ALA A 62 5.87 7.34 3.63
CA ALA A 62 6.28 7.59 2.27
C ALA A 62 7.80 7.70 2.18
N PHE A 63 8.40 6.85 1.36
CA PHE A 63 9.84 6.80 1.09
C PHE A 63 10.10 6.21 -0.29
N ASP A 64 11.34 6.30 -0.75
CA ASP A 64 11.76 5.67 -2.00
C ASP A 64 11.80 4.15 -1.79
N MET A 65 10.66 3.50 -2.03
CA MET A 65 10.55 2.05 -1.98
C MET A 65 11.41 1.47 -3.11
N ASN A 66 12.50 0.81 -2.75
CA ASN A 66 13.33 0.04 -3.69
C ASN A 66 12.61 -1.26 -4.04
N ASP A 67 11.63 -1.18 -4.94
CA ASP A 67 10.97 -2.37 -5.48
C ASP A 67 11.09 -2.41 -7.01
N SER A 68 11.78 -3.44 -7.49
CA SER A 68 11.94 -3.77 -8.91
C SER A 68 10.63 -4.26 -9.54
N ASN A 69 9.65 -4.66 -8.73
CA ASN A 69 8.38 -5.23 -9.21
C ASN A 69 7.28 -4.19 -9.41
N GLY A 70 7.59 -2.90 -9.23
CA GLY A 70 6.65 -1.83 -9.51
C GLY A 70 5.57 -1.63 -8.44
N ILE A 71 5.77 -2.15 -7.24
CA ILE A 71 4.84 -1.98 -6.13
C ILE A 71 4.83 -0.51 -5.71
N LYS A 72 3.69 0.12 -5.94
CA LYS A 72 3.44 1.52 -5.56
C LYS A 72 3.13 1.63 -4.07
N MET A 73 2.43 0.65 -3.49
CA MET A 73 1.91 0.73 -2.13
C MET A 73 1.72 -0.64 -1.47
N LEU A 74 2.05 -0.70 -0.17
CA LEU A 74 1.72 -1.78 0.75
C LEU A 74 0.62 -1.31 1.73
N ILE A 75 -0.50 -2.04 1.76
CA ILE A 75 -1.53 -1.89 2.78
C ILE A 75 -1.19 -2.84 3.93
N GLY A 76 -0.58 -2.28 4.96
CA GLY A 76 -0.10 -3.01 6.13
C GLY A 76 -1.17 -3.25 7.20
N ALA A 77 -0.79 -3.97 8.25
CA ALA A 77 -1.65 -4.33 9.36
C ALA A 77 -2.24 -3.12 10.13
N ASN A 78 -1.60 -1.94 10.06
CA ASN A 78 -2.14 -0.74 10.69
C ASN A 78 -3.45 -0.23 10.03
N PHE A 79 -3.68 -0.50 8.75
CA PHE A 79 -4.97 -0.23 8.09
C PHE A 79 -6.06 -1.13 8.64
N LEU A 80 -5.76 -2.42 8.80
CA LEU A 80 -6.70 -3.39 9.39
C LEU A 80 -7.12 -2.94 10.80
N ARG A 81 -6.14 -2.51 11.60
CA ARG A 81 -6.38 -1.95 12.95
C ARG A 81 -7.18 -0.65 12.91
N SER A 82 -6.81 0.31 12.07
CA SER A 82 -7.50 1.62 12.01
C SER A 82 -8.94 1.52 11.51
N MET A 83 -9.20 0.55 10.64
CA MET A 83 -10.53 0.27 10.13
C MET A 83 -11.47 -0.24 11.23
N LYS A 84 -10.98 -0.88 12.31
CA LYS A 84 -11.82 -1.57 13.31
C LYS A 84 -12.77 -2.57 12.65
N GLY A 85 -12.26 -3.34 11.70
CA GLY A 85 -13.01 -4.38 11.00
C GLY A 85 -12.09 -5.54 10.61
N GLY A 86 -12.58 -6.44 9.77
CA GLY A 86 -11.79 -7.54 9.23
C GLY A 86 -11.61 -7.44 7.73
N ILE A 87 -10.64 -8.19 7.22
CA ILE A 87 -10.53 -8.55 5.81
C ILE A 87 -10.66 -10.07 5.70
N ARG A 88 -11.40 -10.53 4.70
CA ARG A 88 -11.37 -11.93 4.25
C ARG A 88 -10.78 -11.97 2.85
N ILE A 89 -9.87 -12.91 2.63
CA ILE A 89 -9.22 -13.17 1.35
C ILE A 89 -9.67 -14.56 0.91
N GLU A 90 -10.38 -14.64 -0.21
CA GLU A 90 -10.95 -15.86 -0.78
C GLU A 90 -10.62 -15.91 -2.26
N GLY A 91 -9.60 -16.70 -2.62
CA GLY A 91 -9.09 -16.75 -4.00
C GLY A 91 -8.59 -15.38 -4.46
N ASP A 92 -9.20 -14.86 -5.53
CA ASP A 92 -8.93 -13.54 -6.10
C ASP A 92 -9.81 -12.43 -5.50
N GLU A 93 -10.70 -12.74 -4.55
CA GLU A 93 -11.62 -11.79 -3.94
C GLU A 93 -11.15 -11.37 -2.55
N ILE A 94 -11.22 -10.06 -2.30
CA ILE A 94 -10.99 -9.46 -0.99
C ILE A 94 -12.28 -8.81 -0.50
N THR A 95 -12.77 -9.25 0.65
CA THR A 95 -13.91 -8.66 1.35
C THR A 95 -13.44 -7.82 2.54
N ILE A 96 -13.86 -6.56 2.59
CA ILE A 96 -13.61 -5.62 3.68
C ILE A 96 -14.88 -5.44 4.52
N TYR A 97 -14.90 -6.00 5.72
CA TYR A 97 -16.13 -6.15 6.52
C TYR A 97 -16.75 -4.86 7.04
N LYS A 98 -15.98 -3.78 7.22
CA LYS A 98 -16.52 -2.53 7.79
C LYS A 98 -17.68 -1.94 6.97
N LYS A 99 -17.62 -2.10 5.64
CA LYS A 99 -18.61 -1.60 4.70
C LYS A 99 -19.13 -2.69 3.75
N VAL A 100 -18.80 -3.95 4.02
CA VAL A 100 -19.10 -5.11 3.17
C VAL A 100 -18.69 -4.84 1.71
N THR A 101 -17.48 -4.34 1.55
CA THR A 101 -16.92 -3.99 0.23
C THR A 101 -16.17 -5.19 -0.32
N LYS A 102 -16.47 -5.59 -1.55
CA LYS A 102 -15.79 -6.68 -2.26
C LYS A 102 -14.96 -6.12 -3.40
N ILE A 103 -13.73 -6.60 -3.52
CA ILE A 103 -12.78 -6.18 -4.55
C ILE A 103 -12.23 -7.43 -5.21
N LYS A 104 -12.19 -7.43 -6.55
CA LYS A 104 -11.47 -8.42 -7.33
C LYS A 104 -10.00 -8.01 -7.46
N THR A 105 -9.11 -8.98 -7.27
CA THR A 105 -7.66 -8.78 -7.29
C THR A 105 -7.01 -9.64 -8.36
N SER A 106 -5.80 -9.25 -8.76
CA SER A 106 -4.98 -10.01 -9.68
C SER A 106 -3.62 -10.28 -9.04
N ASN A 107 -3.02 -11.41 -9.42
CA ASN A 107 -1.67 -11.79 -9.02
C ASN A 107 -0.60 -11.13 -9.91
N GLN A 108 -1.02 -10.39 -10.95
CA GLN A 108 -0.12 -9.68 -11.86
C GLN A 108 -0.06 -8.20 -11.47
N THR A 109 1.16 -7.66 -11.38
CA THR A 109 1.37 -6.20 -11.39
C THR A 109 1.35 -5.72 -12.84
N GLU A 110 0.77 -4.53 -13.10
CA GLU A 110 0.69 -3.93 -14.45
C GLU A 110 2.05 -3.88 -15.18
N ILE A 111 3.15 -3.77 -14.42
CA ILE A 111 4.51 -3.76 -14.98
C ILE A 111 4.94 -5.16 -15.48
N ALA A 112 4.42 -6.25 -14.91
CA ALA A 112 4.64 -7.60 -15.41
C ALA A 112 3.87 -7.89 -16.72
N GLU A 113 2.81 -7.14 -17.02
CA GLU A 113 2.12 -7.23 -18.33
C GLU A 113 2.93 -6.54 -19.44
N ILE A 114 3.55 -5.39 -19.17
CA ILE A 114 4.43 -4.69 -20.12
C ILE A 114 5.64 -5.55 -20.47
N ALA A 115 6.28 -6.17 -19.47
CA ALA A 115 7.44 -7.04 -19.69
C ALA A 115 7.14 -8.31 -20.51
N LYS A 116 5.87 -8.77 -20.58
CA LYS A 116 5.47 -9.91 -21.43
C LYS A 116 5.23 -9.53 -22.88
N LEU A 117 4.96 -8.25 -23.16
CA LEU A 117 4.77 -7.76 -24.53
C LEU A 117 6.10 -7.54 -25.25
N GLU A 118 7.16 -7.18 -24.52
CA GLU A 118 8.51 -6.94 -25.09
C GLU A 118 9.31 -8.21 -25.41
N VAL A 119 8.81 -9.40 -25.04
CA VAL A 119 9.51 -10.69 -25.27
C VAL A 119 8.93 -11.46 -26.48
N ASN A 120 7.93 -10.90 -27.17
CA ASN A 120 7.32 -11.47 -28.37
C ASN A 120 7.70 -10.68 -29.65
N GLU A 121 8.99 -10.37 -29.83
CA GLU A 121 9.57 -9.92 -31.11
C GLU A 121 10.72 -10.82 -31.55
#